data_AF-A0A453GJZ2-F1
#
_entry.id   AF-A0A453GJZ2-F1
#
_cell.length_a   1.000
_cell.length_b   1.000
_cell.length_c   1.000
_cell.angle_alpha   90.00
_cell.angle_beta   90.00
_cell.angle_gamma   90.00
#
_symmetry.space_group_name_H-M   'P 1'
#
loop_
_entity.id
_entity.type
_entity.pdbx_description
1 polymer ?
#
loop_
_entity_poly.entity_id
_entity_poly.type
_entity_poly.pdbx_seq_one_letter_code
_entity_poly.pdbx_strand_id
1 'polypeptide(L)'
;MASPSHHEISFVHLLTGEQFRLPYPPTPFCRLLLSGDLVLAFVPTVGSAVQYCRLGDVEWRVASCTEPYVLEDLIFLKGNLHALVRSEDAGGLCYRLAVANLSDKNTVELTFLGDHLDTQAAHGSSYFCLAECLDELLLISAVGDCPEEFHVFRWQSREGKWTRTTSLGDCTLFLSYFYFVGRVVPTKGMTCFSGYYFASCLGPDHPGVRRDYLYFTDAKRKWIEYSLADGSCEEFVSENLEGAALSDSDFRPPVWVFPSMC
;
A
#
# COMPACT_ATOMS: atom_id res chain seq x y z
N MET A 1 -36.08 -9.99 17.19
CA MET A 1 -35.27 -9.07 16.38
C MET A 1 -33.81 -9.41 16.67
N ALA A 2 -33.09 -9.95 15.69
CA ALA A 2 -31.67 -10.23 15.85
C ALA A 2 -30.90 -8.89 15.82
N SER A 3 -30.06 -8.65 16.82
CA SER A 3 -29.09 -7.55 16.82
C SER A 3 -28.19 -7.71 15.59
N PRO A 4 -27.88 -6.63 14.83
CA PRO A 4 -26.88 -6.71 13.78
C PRO A 4 -25.56 -7.08 14.45
N SER A 5 -24.97 -8.20 14.04
CA SER A 5 -23.64 -8.60 14.50
C SER A 5 -22.67 -7.48 14.15
N HIS A 6 -22.34 -6.61 15.11
CA HIS A 6 -21.30 -5.61 14.95
C HIS A 6 -20.01 -6.36 14.68
N HIS A 7 -19.59 -6.40 13.42
CA HIS A 7 -18.27 -6.89 13.07
C HIS A 7 -17.29 -5.88 13.68
N GLU A 8 -16.36 -6.33 14.48
CA GLU A 8 -15.28 -5.50 15.02
C GLU A 8 -14.00 -5.88 14.29
N ILE A 9 -13.14 -4.91 14.01
CA ILE A 9 -11.77 -5.21 13.59
C ILE A 9 -10.93 -5.40 14.84
N SER A 10 -10.25 -6.54 14.94
CA SER A 10 -9.30 -6.83 16.00
C SER A 10 -7.88 -6.67 15.47
N PHE A 11 -7.07 -5.90 16.19
CA PHE A 11 -5.64 -5.74 15.95
C PHE A 11 -4.89 -6.42 17.08
N VAL A 12 -3.83 -7.14 16.74
CA VAL A 12 -2.93 -7.75 17.73
C VAL A 12 -1.54 -7.18 17.49
N HIS A 13 -1.00 -6.49 18.48
CA HIS A 13 0.36 -6.03 18.43
C HIS A 13 1.29 -7.25 18.51
N LEU A 14 2.05 -7.52 17.46
CA LEU A 14 2.82 -8.76 17.34
C LEU A 14 3.85 -8.95 18.46
N LEU A 15 4.51 -7.87 18.90
CA LEU A 15 5.57 -7.98 19.92
C LEU A 15 5.02 -8.03 21.36
N THR A 16 3.98 -7.27 21.69
CA THR A 16 3.44 -7.18 23.06
C THR A 16 2.27 -8.12 23.30
N GLY A 17 1.65 -8.64 22.24
CA GLY A 17 0.40 -9.41 22.28
C GLY A 17 -0.83 -8.58 22.63
N GLU A 18 -0.69 -7.25 22.78
CA GLU A 18 -1.79 -6.36 23.13
C GLU A 18 -2.85 -6.37 22.04
N GLN A 19 -4.12 -6.41 22.46
CA GLN A 19 -5.25 -6.50 21.54
C GLN A 19 -6.07 -5.23 21.59
N PHE A 20 -6.35 -4.69 20.41
CA PHE A 20 -7.22 -3.54 20.24
C PHE A 20 -8.42 -3.93 19.40
N ARG A 21 -9.56 -3.33 19.69
CA ARG A 21 -10.78 -3.53 18.92
C ARG A 21 -11.28 -2.19 18.44
N LEU A 22 -11.70 -2.15 17.19
CA LEU A 22 -12.37 -1.02 16.58
C LEU A 22 -13.70 -1.47 15.97
N PRO A 23 -14.70 -0.58 15.88
CA PRO A 23 -15.87 -0.83 15.06
C PRO A 23 -15.45 -1.17 13.61
N TYR A 24 -16.30 -1.83 12.84
CA TYR A 24 -16.05 -2.01 11.40
C TYR A 24 -16.14 -0.67 10.65
N PRO A 25 -15.25 -0.37 9.69
CA PRO A 25 -15.34 0.80 8.82
C PRO A 25 -16.69 0.86 8.10
N PRO A 26 -17.32 2.05 7.98
CA PRO A 26 -18.64 2.19 7.37
C PRO A 26 -18.67 1.86 5.87
N THR A 27 -17.54 1.92 5.16
CA THR A 27 -17.43 1.58 3.74
C THR A 27 -16.35 0.51 3.49
N PRO A 28 -16.46 -0.25 2.38
CA PRO A 28 -15.43 -1.23 2.01
C PRO A 28 -14.04 -0.61 1.92
N PHE A 29 -13.03 -1.39 2.28
CA PHE A 29 -11.62 -0.99 2.23
C PHE A 29 -10.76 -2.15 1.70
N CYS A 30 -9.61 -1.81 1.11
CA CYS A 30 -8.60 -2.79 0.68
C CYS A 30 -7.39 -2.80 1.61
N ARG A 31 -7.05 -1.65 2.18
CA ARG A 31 -5.83 -1.45 2.94
C ARG A 31 -6.14 -0.75 4.27
N LEU A 32 -5.48 -1.24 5.32
CA LEU A 32 -5.42 -0.60 6.62
C LEU A 32 -4.00 -0.05 6.84
N LEU A 33 -3.89 1.16 7.39
CA LEU A 33 -2.63 1.74 7.83
C LEU A 33 -2.74 2.12 9.30
N LEU A 34 -1.69 1.84 10.07
CA LEU A 34 -1.58 2.21 11.47
C LEU A 34 -0.41 3.17 11.67
N SER A 35 -0.61 4.20 12.50
CA SER A 35 0.45 5.07 12.99
C SER A 35 0.09 5.54 14.39
N GLY A 36 0.82 5.02 15.39
CA GLY A 36 0.47 5.21 16.79
C GLY A 36 -0.94 4.68 17.08
N ASP A 37 -1.82 5.56 17.55
CA ASP A 37 -3.23 5.28 17.85
C ASP A 37 -4.17 5.52 16.65
N LEU A 38 -3.68 6.07 15.53
CA LEU A 38 -4.49 6.35 14.36
C LEU A 38 -4.55 5.15 13.42
N VAL A 39 -5.76 4.75 13.04
CA VAL A 39 -6.05 3.72 12.05
C VAL A 39 -6.72 4.35 10.84
N LEU A 40 -6.21 4.08 9.65
CA LEU A 40 -6.79 4.48 8.37
C LEU A 40 -7.27 3.26 7.59
N ALA A 41 -8.41 3.38 6.93
CA ALA A 41 -8.94 2.40 5.99
C ALA A 41 -9.29 3.11 4.67
N PHE A 42 -8.82 2.57 3.55
CA PHE A 42 -9.08 3.16 2.24
C PHE A 42 -9.06 2.13 1.10
N VAL A 43 -9.54 2.57 -0.06
CA VAL A 43 -9.53 1.83 -1.33
C VAL A 43 -8.58 2.58 -2.28
N PRO A 44 -7.36 2.05 -2.52
CA PRO A 44 -6.43 2.60 -3.50
C PRO A 44 -7.08 2.80 -4.86
N THR A 45 -6.58 3.75 -5.66
CA THR A 45 -6.88 3.98 -7.10
C THR A 45 -8.33 4.36 -7.46
N VAL A 46 -9.27 4.27 -6.51
CA VAL A 46 -10.70 4.57 -6.71
C VAL A 46 -11.16 5.75 -5.86
N GLY A 47 -10.69 5.83 -4.62
CA GLY A 47 -11.22 6.78 -3.64
C GLY A 47 -10.52 8.13 -3.62
N SER A 48 -11.30 9.19 -3.44
CA SER A 48 -10.81 10.51 -2.98
C SER A 48 -10.93 10.66 -1.46
N ALA A 49 -11.31 9.60 -0.76
CA ALA A 49 -11.64 9.63 0.65
C ALA A 49 -10.94 8.53 1.44
N VAL A 50 -10.66 8.82 2.69
CA VAL A 50 -10.11 7.90 3.68
C VAL A 50 -11.05 7.83 4.87
N GLN A 51 -11.22 6.64 5.42
CA GLN A 51 -11.91 6.43 6.68
C GLN A 51 -10.86 6.34 7.78
N TYR A 52 -11.07 6.98 8.91
CA TYR A 52 -10.11 7.00 9.99
C TYR A 52 -10.77 6.92 11.35
N CYS A 53 -10.04 6.31 12.30
CA CYS A 53 -10.52 6.03 13.64
C CYS A 53 -9.30 5.98 14.57
N ARG A 54 -9.41 6.54 15.78
CA ARG A 54 -8.38 6.35 16.81
C ARG A 54 -8.70 5.15 17.68
N LEU A 55 -7.66 4.52 18.25
CA LEU A 55 -7.85 3.46 19.23
C LEU A 55 -8.69 3.98 20.40
N GLY A 56 -9.85 3.35 20.63
CA GLY A 56 -10.82 3.76 21.65
C GLY A 56 -11.96 4.65 21.15
N ASP A 57 -11.92 5.12 19.90
CA ASP A 57 -13.06 5.81 19.29
C ASP A 57 -14.24 4.85 19.10
N VAL A 58 -15.45 5.39 19.27
CA VAL A 58 -16.71 4.63 19.12
C VAL A 58 -17.21 4.60 17.67
N GLU A 59 -16.68 5.46 16.81
CA GLU A 59 -17.14 5.61 15.42
C GLU A 59 -15.98 6.01 14.49
N TRP A 60 -16.09 5.61 13.22
CA TRP A 60 -15.18 6.04 12.17
C TRP A 60 -15.59 7.41 11.64
N ARG A 61 -14.58 8.23 11.33
CA ARG A 61 -14.72 9.46 10.56
C ARG A 61 -14.30 9.21 9.12
N VAL A 62 -14.78 10.06 8.22
CA VAL A 62 -14.42 10.00 6.79
C VAL A 62 -13.91 11.36 6.40
N ALA A 63 -12.70 11.43 5.85
CA ALA A 63 -12.13 12.63 5.28
C ALA A 63 -12.00 12.49 3.76
N SER A 64 -12.35 13.54 3.01
CA SER A 64 -12.28 13.53 1.54
C SER A 64 -11.43 14.67 0.99
N CYS A 65 -10.79 14.45 -0.15
CA CYS A 65 -10.18 15.52 -0.93
C CYS A 65 -11.26 16.50 -1.43
N THR A 66 -10.95 17.80 -1.39
CA THR A 66 -11.85 18.86 -1.89
C THR A 66 -11.84 18.99 -3.40
N GLU A 67 -10.67 18.73 -3.99
CA GLU A 67 -10.43 18.73 -5.44
C GLU A 67 -10.67 17.32 -6.03
N PRO A 68 -10.82 17.19 -7.36
CA PRO A 68 -11.05 15.90 -8.03
C PRO A 68 -9.79 15.02 -8.08
N TYR A 69 -9.18 14.81 -6.92
CA TYR A 69 -8.02 13.96 -6.71
C TYR A 69 -8.42 12.54 -6.38
N VAL A 70 -7.60 11.60 -6.82
CA VAL A 70 -7.69 10.19 -6.43
C VAL A 70 -6.44 9.81 -5.65
N LEU A 71 -6.64 9.13 -4.53
CA LEU A 71 -5.56 8.63 -3.69
C LEU A 71 -5.12 7.26 -4.25
N GLU A 72 -3.99 7.25 -4.96
CA GLU A 72 -3.43 6.05 -5.56
C GLU A 72 -2.84 5.15 -4.48
N ASP A 73 -2.05 5.71 -3.58
CA ASP A 73 -1.58 4.98 -2.41
C ASP A 73 -1.24 5.92 -1.25
N LEU A 74 -1.19 5.35 -0.04
CA LEU A 74 -0.88 6.06 1.20
C LEU A 74 0.15 5.28 2.02
N ILE A 75 1.03 5.98 2.72
CA ILE A 75 1.99 5.39 3.67
C ILE A 75 2.30 6.37 4.80
N PHE A 76 2.52 5.86 6.01
CA PHE A 76 3.12 6.65 7.08
C PHE A 76 4.64 6.53 7.02
N LEU A 77 5.33 7.66 7.02
CA LEU A 77 6.79 7.73 7.11
C LEU A 77 7.16 8.81 8.10
N LYS A 78 7.91 8.43 9.15
CA LYS A 78 8.35 9.35 10.22
C LYS A 78 7.21 10.20 10.80
N GLY A 79 6.05 9.57 11.00
CA GLY A 79 4.85 10.21 11.56
C GLY A 79 4.02 11.03 10.57
N ASN A 80 4.49 11.24 9.33
CA ASN A 80 3.73 11.95 8.31
C ASN A 80 3.02 10.98 7.37
N LEU A 81 1.74 11.25 7.10
CA LEU A 81 0.99 10.52 6.08
C LEU A 81 1.36 11.07 4.71
N HIS A 82 2.02 10.26 3.90
CA HIS A 82 2.34 10.56 2.51
C HIS A 82 1.28 9.95 1.60
N ALA A 83 0.95 10.67 0.55
CA ALA A 83 -0.03 10.27 -0.44
C ALA A 83 0.54 10.39 -1.85
N LEU A 84 0.37 9.33 -2.63
CA LEU A 84 0.48 9.41 -4.08
C LEU A 84 -0.89 9.79 -4.61
N VAL A 85 -0.96 10.94 -5.26
CA VAL A 85 -2.20 11.56 -5.69
C VAL A 85 -2.24 11.59 -7.20
N ARG A 86 -3.30 11.02 -7.78
CA ARG A 86 -3.61 11.14 -9.21
C ARG A 86 -4.62 12.25 -9.44
N SER A 87 -4.36 13.06 -10.45
CA SER A 87 -5.29 14.03 -11.02
C SER A 87 -5.39 13.84 -12.53
N GLU A 88 -6.53 14.19 -13.12
CA GLU A 88 -6.65 14.33 -14.58
C GLU A 88 -6.37 15.79 -14.97
N ASP A 89 -5.49 16.02 -15.93
CA ASP A 89 -5.27 17.33 -16.56
C ASP A 89 -5.46 17.25 -18.09
N ALA A 90 -5.30 18.38 -18.77
CA ALA A 90 -5.49 18.45 -20.23
C ALA A 90 -4.48 17.58 -21.03
N GLY A 91 -3.37 17.16 -20.40
CA GLY A 91 -2.32 16.34 -20.99
C GLY A 91 -2.40 14.85 -20.64
N GLY A 92 -3.22 14.46 -19.66
CA GLY A 92 -3.47 13.06 -19.31
C GLY A 92 -3.59 12.81 -17.80
N LEU A 93 -3.15 11.61 -17.39
CA LEU A 93 -3.06 11.26 -15.97
C LEU A 93 -1.76 11.81 -15.38
N CYS A 94 -1.89 12.48 -14.26
CA CYS A 94 -0.80 13.14 -13.59
C CYS A 94 -0.70 12.64 -12.15
N TYR A 95 0.50 12.24 -11.72
CA TYR A 95 0.76 11.70 -10.39
C TYR A 95 1.68 12.63 -9.61
N ARG A 96 1.36 12.91 -8.36
CA ARG A 96 2.17 13.77 -7.48
C ARG A 96 2.26 13.18 -6.08
N LEU A 97 3.41 13.38 -5.45
CA LEU A 97 3.56 13.10 -4.03
C LEU A 97 3.01 14.27 -3.21
N ALA A 98 2.36 13.97 -2.08
CA ALA A 98 1.93 14.97 -1.11
C ALA A 98 2.08 14.46 0.32
N VAL A 99 2.19 15.38 1.28
CA VAL A 99 1.86 15.10 2.67
C VAL A 99 0.37 15.37 2.85
N ALA A 100 -0.35 14.42 3.41
CA ALA A 100 -1.78 14.48 3.67
C ALA A 100 -2.05 14.72 5.16
N ASN A 101 -2.82 15.75 5.46
CA ASN A 101 -3.33 16.02 6.81
C ASN A 101 -4.84 15.79 6.85
N LEU A 102 -5.31 15.12 7.90
CA LEU A 102 -6.74 14.92 8.14
C LEU A 102 -7.22 16.07 9.03
N SER A 103 -8.03 16.97 8.47
CA SER A 103 -8.52 18.14 9.20
C SER A 103 -9.73 17.80 10.08
N ASP A 104 -10.01 18.64 11.07
CA ASP A 104 -11.22 18.55 11.89
C ASP A 104 -12.52 18.73 11.10
N LYS A 105 -12.43 19.25 9.86
CA LYS A 105 -13.56 19.44 8.95
C LYS A 105 -13.82 18.22 8.07
N ASN A 106 -13.20 17.07 8.36
CA ASN A 106 -13.32 15.87 7.54
C ASN A 106 -12.85 16.11 6.10
N THR A 107 -11.75 16.84 5.95
CA THR A 107 -11.09 17.05 4.65
C THR A 107 -9.67 16.49 4.67
N VAL A 108 -9.24 15.97 3.52
CA VAL A 108 -7.84 15.61 3.27
C VAL A 108 -7.14 16.83 2.69
N GLU A 109 -6.31 17.47 3.51
CA GLU A 109 -5.50 18.62 3.11
C GLU A 109 -4.17 18.14 2.57
N LEU A 110 -3.91 18.40 1.29
CA LEU A 110 -2.72 17.91 0.58
C LEU A 110 -1.70 19.05 0.43
N THR A 111 -0.49 18.81 0.92
CA THR A 111 0.68 19.64 0.65
C THR A 111 1.58 18.91 -0.33
N PHE A 112 1.52 19.30 -1.60
CA PHE A 112 2.29 18.65 -2.66
C PHE A 112 3.80 18.83 -2.48
N LEU A 113 4.52 17.74 -2.68
CA LEU A 113 5.98 17.67 -2.62
C LEU A 113 6.53 17.57 -4.03
N GLY A 114 7.32 18.58 -4.42
CA GLY A 114 8.02 18.62 -5.70
C GLY A 114 7.10 18.57 -6.93
N ASP A 115 7.68 18.09 -8.03
CA ASP A 115 7.07 18.06 -9.35
C ASP A 115 6.26 16.78 -9.59
N HIS A 116 5.62 16.72 -10.76
CA HIS A 116 4.91 15.55 -11.23
C HIS A 116 5.85 14.36 -11.40
N LEU A 117 5.33 13.15 -11.19
CA LEU A 117 6.03 11.93 -11.54
C LEU A 117 6.38 11.99 -13.04
N ASP A 118 7.64 11.70 -13.36
CA ASP A 118 8.14 11.71 -14.74
C ASP A 118 7.22 10.85 -15.63
N THR A 119 6.91 11.37 -16.83
CA THR A 119 6.09 10.65 -17.81
C THR A 119 6.67 9.28 -18.13
N GLN A 120 7.99 9.09 -18.11
CA GLN A 120 8.60 7.77 -18.30
C GLN A 120 8.24 6.76 -17.20
N ALA A 121 8.09 7.21 -15.95
CA ALA A 121 7.65 6.36 -14.84
C ALA A 121 6.12 6.15 -14.85
N ALA A 122 5.37 7.10 -15.41
CA ALA A 122 3.91 7.00 -15.57
C ALA A 122 3.49 6.13 -16.77
N HIS A 123 4.28 6.11 -17.85
CA HIS A 123 3.94 5.41 -19.09
C HIS A 123 4.07 3.89 -18.95
N GLY A 124 2.94 3.19 -19.11
CA GLY A 124 2.89 1.72 -19.11
C GLY A 124 2.79 1.08 -17.71
N SER A 125 2.77 1.89 -16.66
CA SER A 125 2.55 1.42 -15.29
C SER A 125 1.11 0.94 -15.10
N SER A 126 0.96 -0.31 -14.68
CA SER A 126 -0.34 -0.92 -14.36
C SER A 126 -0.85 -0.49 -12.99
N TYR A 127 0.06 -0.28 -12.04
CA TYR A 127 -0.26 0.26 -10.71
C TYR A 127 0.99 0.90 -10.05
N PHE A 128 0.76 1.69 -9.01
CA PHE A 128 1.80 2.25 -8.15
C PHE A 128 1.62 1.85 -6.70
N CYS A 129 2.72 1.72 -5.97
CA CYS A 129 2.72 1.51 -4.53
C CYS A 129 3.81 2.35 -3.85
N LEU A 130 3.45 3.03 -2.76
CA LEU A 130 4.39 3.67 -1.87
C LEU A 130 4.94 2.64 -0.87
N ALA A 131 6.25 2.68 -0.68
CA ALA A 131 6.98 1.81 0.23
C ALA A 131 7.98 2.63 1.06
N GLU A 132 8.42 2.03 2.16
CA GLU A 132 9.50 2.56 2.99
C GLU A 132 10.65 1.56 3.01
N CYS A 133 11.88 2.08 2.92
CA CYS A 133 13.08 1.30 3.14
C CYS A 133 14.16 2.19 3.75
N LEU A 134 14.76 1.77 4.86
CA LEU A 134 15.82 2.53 5.55
C LEU A 134 15.43 4.00 5.75
N ASP A 135 14.22 4.26 6.27
CA ASP A 135 13.74 5.63 6.53
C ASP A 135 13.58 6.52 5.27
N GLU A 136 13.66 5.93 4.07
CA GLU A 136 13.50 6.57 2.78
C GLU A 136 12.17 6.19 2.12
N LEU A 137 11.54 7.17 1.47
CA LEU A 137 10.33 6.95 0.71
C LEU A 137 10.65 6.40 -0.67
N LEU A 138 10.02 5.28 -1.00
CA LEU A 138 10.11 4.62 -2.29
C LEU A 138 8.76 4.64 -3.01
N LEU A 139 8.82 4.64 -4.34
CA LEU A 139 7.70 4.40 -5.23
C LEU A 139 8.02 3.18 -6.07
N ILE A 140 7.13 2.20 -6.07
CA ILE A 140 7.21 0.99 -6.86
C ILE A 140 6.17 1.10 -7.97
N SER A 141 6.61 0.93 -9.21
CA SER A 141 5.77 0.78 -10.39
C SER A 141 5.89 -0.65 -10.88
N ALA A 142 4.77 -1.24 -11.30
CA ALA A 142 4.78 -2.47 -12.07
C ALA A 142 4.36 -2.19 -13.52
N VAL A 143 5.12 -2.73 -14.46
CA VAL A 143 4.99 -2.49 -15.90
C VAL A 143 4.85 -3.83 -16.63
N GLY A 144 4.03 -3.83 -17.68
CA GLY A 144 3.88 -4.98 -18.58
C GLY A 144 2.90 -6.05 -18.08
N ASP A 145 2.83 -7.15 -18.84
CA ASP A 145 1.93 -8.27 -18.59
C ASP A 145 2.72 -9.52 -18.15
N CYS A 146 2.42 -10.04 -16.97
CA CYS A 146 2.76 -11.37 -16.42
C CYS A 146 3.98 -12.12 -17.03
N PRO A 147 5.16 -12.14 -16.36
CA PRO A 147 5.45 -11.49 -15.08
C PRO A 147 5.57 -9.98 -15.26
N GLU A 148 5.07 -9.24 -14.27
CA GLU A 148 5.25 -7.79 -14.22
C GLU A 148 6.74 -7.46 -13.99
N GLU A 149 7.23 -6.43 -14.68
CA GLU A 149 8.54 -5.84 -14.42
C GLU A 149 8.37 -4.74 -13.36
N PHE A 150 9.17 -4.77 -12.30
CA PHE A 150 9.10 -3.75 -11.25
C PHE A 150 10.18 -2.70 -11.41
N HIS A 151 9.77 -1.44 -11.39
CA HIS A 151 10.65 -0.28 -11.34
C HIS A 151 10.53 0.39 -9.99
N VAL A 152 11.67 0.59 -9.33
CA VAL A 152 11.73 1.25 -8.02
C VAL A 152 12.32 2.65 -8.19
N PHE A 153 11.70 3.62 -7.53
CA PHE A 153 12.13 5.00 -7.50
C PHE A 153 12.30 5.46 -6.07
N ARG A 154 13.38 6.21 -5.82
CA ARG A 154 13.65 6.83 -4.53
C ARG A 154 13.29 8.31 -4.55
N TRP A 155 12.63 8.78 -3.51
CA TRP A 155 12.30 10.19 -3.37
C TRP A 155 13.53 11.02 -3.00
N GLN A 156 13.90 11.97 -3.84
CA GLN A 156 14.98 12.92 -3.58
C GLN A 156 14.41 14.21 -3.00
N SER A 157 14.25 14.27 -1.67
CA SER A 157 13.53 15.37 -0.99
C SER A 157 14.10 16.77 -1.25
N ARG A 158 15.42 16.89 -1.41
CA ARG A 158 16.08 18.17 -1.73
C ARG A 158 15.79 18.65 -3.14
N GLU A 159 15.57 17.72 -4.05
CA GLU A 159 15.37 17.99 -5.48
C GLU A 159 13.89 17.96 -5.87
N GLY A 160 13.02 17.44 -5.00
CA GLY A 160 11.58 17.36 -5.25
C GLY A 160 11.21 16.42 -6.40
N LYS A 161 11.95 15.32 -6.57
CA LYS A 161 11.73 14.39 -7.68
C LYS A 161 11.99 12.93 -7.31
N TRP A 162 11.46 12.05 -8.14
CA TRP A 162 11.73 10.61 -8.11
C TRP A 162 12.95 10.27 -8.96
N THR A 163 13.81 9.37 -8.46
CA THR A 163 14.97 8.87 -9.22
C THR A 163 14.94 7.35 -9.23
N ARG A 164 15.00 6.75 -10.43
CA ARG A 164 15.00 5.29 -10.59
C ARG A 164 16.24 4.69 -9.92
N THR A 165 16.05 3.58 -9.21
CA THR A 165 17.11 2.83 -8.55
C THR A 165 16.86 1.33 -8.71
N THR A 166 17.94 0.56 -8.78
CA THR A 166 17.93 -0.89 -8.66
C THR A 166 18.48 -1.37 -7.32
N SER A 167 18.94 -0.45 -6.47
CA SER A 167 19.43 -0.77 -5.13
C SER A 167 18.49 -0.23 -4.04
N LEU A 168 18.21 -1.10 -3.08
CA LEU A 168 17.47 -0.87 -1.84
C LEU A 168 18.42 -0.70 -0.65
N GLY A 169 19.73 -0.59 -0.89
CA GLY A 169 20.72 -0.57 0.19
C GLY A 169 20.90 -1.93 0.83
N ASP A 170 20.94 -2.98 0.01
CA ASP A 170 21.04 -4.39 0.44
C ASP A 170 19.81 -4.91 1.21
N CYS A 171 18.71 -4.14 1.26
CA CYS A 171 17.45 -4.54 1.86
C CYS A 171 16.60 -5.43 0.94
N THR A 172 15.57 -6.03 1.53
CA THR A 172 14.49 -6.73 0.81
C THR A 172 13.15 -6.08 1.10
N LEU A 173 12.28 -5.92 0.09
CA LEU A 173 10.89 -5.48 0.27
C LEU A 173 9.90 -6.64 0.12
N PHE A 174 8.81 -6.56 0.88
CA PHE A 174 7.69 -7.48 0.81
C PHE A 174 6.45 -6.74 0.34
N LEU A 175 5.86 -7.22 -0.76
CA LEU A 175 4.63 -6.69 -1.32
C LEU A 175 3.53 -7.73 -1.21
N SER A 176 2.32 -7.29 -0.86
CA SER A 176 1.16 -8.16 -0.77
C SER A 176 0.22 -7.86 -1.93
N TYR A 177 -0.11 -8.89 -2.68
CA TYR A 177 -1.09 -8.78 -3.76
C TYR A 177 -2.49 -8.59 -3.19
N PHE A 178 -3.25 -7.74 -3.86
CA PHE A 178 -4.66 -7.60 -3.58
C PHE A 178 -5.46 -7.65 -4.87
N TYR A 179 -6.67 -8.18 -4.74
CA TYR A 179 -7.69 -8.16 -5.77
C TYR A 179 -8.97 -7.67 -5.11
N PHE A 180 -9.49 -6.54 -5.59
CA PHE A 180 -10.71 -5.96 -5.07
C PHE A 180 -11.82 -6.07 -6.09
N VAL A 181 -12.94 -6.66 -5.66
CA VAL A 181 -14.21 -6.68 -6.41
C VAL A 181 -15.21 -5.87 -5.61
N GLY A 182 -15.59 -4.70 -6.13
CA GLY A 182 -16.52 -3.82 -5.45
C GLY A 182 -17.48 -3.15 -6.41
N ARG A 183 -18.72 -2.94 -5.95
CA ARG A 183 -19.67 -2.02 -6.59
C ARG A 183 -19.36 -0.58 -6.12
N VAL A 184 -18.22 -0.02 -6.51
CA VAL A 184 -17.85 1.34 -6.07
C VAL A 184 -17.80 2.29 -7.27
N VAL A 185 -18.94 2.95 -7.50
CA VAL A 185 -19.14 4.32 -8.05
C VAL A 185 -18.80 4.55 -9.55
N PRO A 186 -19.58 5.35 -10.31
CA PRO A 186 -19.78 5.21 -11.75
C PRO A 186 -18.77 6.02 -12.60
N THR A 187 -17.51 6.07 -12.20
CA THR A 187 -16.47 6.67 -13.03
C THR A 187 -15.70 5.57 -13.75
N LYS A 188 -16.15 5.27 -14.98
CA LYS A 188 -15.48 4.43 -15.99
C LYS A 188 -15.50 2.91 -15.79
N GLY A 189 -16.60 2.32 -15.30
CA GLY A 189 -16.91 0.89 -15.56
C GLY A 189 -15.94 -0.16 -15.00
N MET A 190 -14.97 0.21 -14.14
CA MET A 190 -14.12 -0.75 -13.44
C MET A 190 -14.94 -1.49 -12.38
N THR A 191 -15.09 -2.80 -12.57
CA THR A 191 -15.80 -3.71 -11.65
C THR A 191 -14.86 -4.46 -10.72
N CYS A 192 -13.56 -4.45 -11.03
CA CYS A 192 -12.50 -5.02 -10.22
C CYS A 192 -11.16 -4.36 -10.57
N PHE A 193 -10.23 -4.38 -9.63
CA PHE A 193 -8.84 -3.99 -9.86
C PHE A 193 -7.92 -4.79 -8.93
N SER A 194 -6.68 -4.98 -9.37
CA SER A 194 -5.62 -5.61 -8.59
C SER A 194 -4.37 -4.76 -8.58
N GLY A 195 -3.51 -5.05 -7.63
CA GLY A 195 -2.18 -4.48 -7.54
C GLY A 195 -1.49 -5.04 -6.32
N TYR A 196 -0.53 -4.29 -5.80
CA TYR A 196 0.19 -4.67 -4.60
C TYR A 196 0.28 -3.49 -3.65
N TYR A 197 0.33 -3.78 -2.36
CA TYR A 197 0.70 -2.81 -1.36
C TYR A 197 1.95 -3.25 -0.60
N PHE A 198 2.71 -2.27 -0.14
CA PHE A 198 3.87 -2.50 0.72
C PHE A 198 3.42 -3.10 2.05
N ALA A 199 4.04 -4.23 2.41
CA ALA A 199 3.81 -4.93 3.67
C ALA A 199 4.91 -4.60 4.68
N SER A 200 6.19 -4.75 4.28
CA SER A 200 7.34 -4.47 5.14
C SER A 200 8.67 -4.47 4.36
N CYS A 201 9.74 -4.06 5.02
CA CYS A 201 11.12 -4.20 4.54
C CYS A 201 11.98 -4.91 5.59
N LEU A 202 13.00 -5.64 5.14
CA LEU A 202 14.04 -6.20 6.00
C LEU A 202 15.38 -5.57 5.66
N GLY A 203 16.08 -5.11 6.71
CA GLY A 203 17.40 -4.53 6.62
C GLY A 203 18.49 -5.53 6.22
N PRO A 204 19.66 -5.05 5.79
CA PRO A 204 20.73 -5.88 5.25
C PRO A 204 21.37 -6.84 6.27
N ASP A 205 21.18 -6.57 7.56
CA ASP A 205 21.72 -7.38 8.66
C ASP A 205 20.89 -8.65 8.93
N HIS A 206 19.73 -8.81 8.29
CA HIS A 206 18.88 -9.99 8.50
C HIS A 206 19.40 -11.19 7.68
N PRO A 207 19.64 -12.36 8.30
CA PRO A 207 20.31 -13.49 7.63
C PRO A 207 19.52 -14.11 6.47
N GLY A 208 18.21 -13.86 6.40
CA GLY A 208 17.34 -14.33 5.32
C GLY A 208 17.17 -13.36 4.15
N VAL A 209 17.88 -12.23 4.13
CA VAL A 209 17.73 -11.20 3.10
C VAL A 209 18.51 -11.56 1.83
N ARG A 210 17.78 -11.62 0.71
CA ARG A 210 18.38 -11.52 -0.62
C ARG A 210 18.44 -10.04 -0.97
N ARG A 211 19.66 -9.53 -1.10
CA ARG A 211 19.95 -8.10 -1.23
C ARG A 211 19.36 -7.53 -2.51
N ASP A 212 18.63 -6.43 -2.39
CA ASP A 212 17.99 -5.72 -3.51
C ASP A 212 16.91 -6.56 -4.23
N TYR A 213 16.09 -7.30 -3.46
CA TYR A 213 14.97 -8.11 -3.95
C TYR A 213 13.61 -7.59 -3.51
N LEU A 214 12.60 -7.90 -4.33
CA LEU A 214 11.18 -7.84 -3.98
C LEU A 214 10.65 -9.26 -3.80
N TYR A 215 9.90 -9.49 -2.73
CA TYR A 215 9.13 -10.71 -2.50
C TYR A 215 7.66 -10.35 -2.56
N PHE A 216 6.90 -11.09 -3.36
CA PHE A 216 5.46 -10.87 -3.46
C PHE A 216 4.72 -12.15 -3.77
N THR A 217 3.40 -12.12 -3.57
CA THR A 217 2.51 -13.20 -3.99
C THR A 217 1.88 -12.86 -5.33
N ASP A 218 1.89 -13.76 -6.31
CA ASP A 218 1.13 -13.53 -7.55
C ASP A 218 -0.39 -13.73 -7.35
N ALA A 219 -1.18 -13.50 -8.41
CA ALA A 219 -2.63 -13.73 -8.39
C ALA A 219 -3.03 -15.19 -8.07
N LYS A 220 -2.11 -16.15 -8.28
CA LYS A 220 -2.29 -17.58 -7.96
C LYS A 220 -1.76 -17.94 -6.58
N ARG A 221 -1.38 -16.94 -5.77
CA ARG A 221 -0.87 -17.09 -4.40
C ARG A 221 0.48 -17.82 -4.32
N LYS A 222 1.24 -17.82 -5.41
CA LYS A 222 2.61 -18.30 -5.42
C LYS A 222 3.52 -17.19 -4.94
N TRP A 223 4.48 -17.53 -4.10
CA TRP A 223 5.53 -16.58 -3.74
C TRP A 223 6.52 -16.44 -4.89
N ILE A 224 6.89 -15.21 -5.16
CA ILE A 224 7.78 -14.83 -6.24
C ILE A 224 8.90 -14.00 -5.66
N GLU A 225 10.12 -14.35 -6.03
CA GLU A 225 11.33 -13.56 -5.82
C GLU A 225 11.64 -12.79 -7.09
N TYR A 226 11.80 -11.48 -6.96
CA TYR A 226 12.18 -10.60 -8.06
C TYR A 226 13.45 -9.83 -7.74
N SER A 227 14.46 -10.01 -8.57
CA SER A 227 15.75 -9.32 -8.48
C SER A 227 15.66 -7.95 -9.16
N LEU A 228 15.99 -6.88 -8.44
CA LEU A 228 16.04 -5.54 -9.05
C LEU A 228 17.26 -5.34 -9.95
N ALA A 229 18.29 -6.18 -9.82
CA ALA A 229 19.54 -6.04 -10.55
C ALA A 229 19.42 -6.46 -12.02
N ASP A 230 18.72 -7.56 -12.28
CA ASP A 230 18.60 -8.18 -13.60
C ASP A 230 17.15 -8.49 -14.02
N GLY A 231 16.18 -8.22 -13.14
CA GLY A 231 14.76 -8.49 -13.41
C GLY A 231 14.40 -9.98 -13.38
N SER A 232 15.27 -10.85 -12.86
CA SER A 232 14.96 -12.28 -12.75
C SER A 232 13.77 -12.50 -11.82
N CYS A 233 12.84 -13.36 -12.24
CA CYS A 233 11.61 -13.65 -11.53
C CYS A 233 11.50 -15.16 -11.31
N GLU A 234 11.62 -15.61 -10.07
CA GLU A 234 11.63 -17.03 -9.69
C GLU A 234 10.52 -17.35 -8.70
N GLU A 235 9.89 -18.52 -8.85
CA GLU A 235 8.93 -19.01 -7.87
C GLU A 235 9.68 -19.46 -6.61
N PHE A 236 9.32 -18.89 -5.47
CA PHE A 236 9.85 -19.25 -4.17
C PHE A 236 8.91 -20.23 -3.49
N VAL A 237 9.37 -21.45 -3.23
CA VAL A 237 8.63 -22.46 -2.48
C VAL A 237 9.23 -22.54 -1.08
N SER A 238 8.55 -21.96 -0.08
CA SER A 238 8.93 -22.18 1.30
C SER A 238 8.22 -23.42 1.85
N GLU A 239 9.00 -24.40 2.29
CA GLU A 239 8.49 -25.63 2.91
C GLU A 239 7.88 -25.38 4.31
N ASN A 240 8.10 -24.21 4.91
CA ASN A 240 7.76 -23.90 6.30
C ASN A 240 6.78 -22.72 6.49
N LEU A 241 6.13 -22.22 5.43
CA LEU A 241 5.10 -21.20 5.60
C LEU A 241 3.79 -21.86 6.06
N GLU A 242 3.58 -21.97 7.37
CA GLU A 242 2.23 -22.11 7.92
C GLU A 242 1.38 -20.94 7.39
N GLY A 243 0.37 -21.23 6.57
CA GLY A 243 -0.41 -20.22 5.84
C GLY A 243 -0.21 -20.23 4.32
N ALA A 244 0.65 -21.09 3.77
CA ALA A 244 0.55 -21.51 2.37
C ALA A 244 -0.88 -22.03 2.15
N ALA A 245 -1.59 -21.41 1.20
CA ALA A 245 -3.02 -21.62 1.01
C ALA A 245 -3.34 -23.12 0.88
N LEU A 246 -3.98 -23.69 1.91
CA LEU A 246 -4.77 -24.90 1.72
C LEU A 246 -5.85 -24.54 0.71
N SER A 247 -5.94 -25.34 -0.35
CA SER A 247 -6.80 -25.09 -1.53
C SER A 247 -8.29 -24.93 -1.23
N ASP A 248 -8.74 -25.19 0.01
CA ASP A 248 -10.14 -25.36 0.38
C ASP A 248 -10.67 -24.39 1.45
N SER A 249 -9.93 -23.37 1.89
CA SER A 249 -10.46 -22.44 2.90
C SER A 249 -10.86 -21.09 2.31
N ASP A 250 -12.09 -20.67 2.63
CA ASP A 250 -12.61 -19.32 2.45
C ASP A 250 -11.55 -18.25 2.82
N PHE A 251 -11.45 -17.27 1.93
CA PHE A 251 -10.54 -16.12 1.95
C PHE A 251 -10.09 -15.69 3.36
N ARG A 252 -8.82 -15.93 3.66
CA ARG A 252 -8.04 -15.12 4.60
C ARG A 252 -6.88 -14.56 3.78
N PRO A 253 -6.78 -13.23 3.57
CA PRO A 253 -5.57 -12.69 2.98
C PRO A 253 -4.42 -13.15 3.87
N PRO A 254 -3.33 -13.72 3.32
CA PRO A 254 -2.14 -13.97 4.12
C PRO A 254 -1.57 -12.59 4.47
N VAL A 255 -2.14 -11.96 5.50
CA VAL A 255 -1.62 -10.72 6.06
C VAL A 255 -0.38 -11.11 6.84
N TRP A 256 0.73 -11.20 6.12
CA TRP A 256 2.01 -11.10 6.79
C TRP A 256 2.19 -9.63 7.15
N VAL A 257 1.73 -9.28 8.34
CA VAL A 257 2.32 -8.16 9.07
C VAL A 257 3.68 -8.66 9.50
N PHE A 258 4.70 -8.49 8.67
CA PHE A 258 6.04 -8.48 9.24
C PHE A 258 6.11 -7.18 10.01
N PRO A 259 6.40 -7.19 11.32
CA PRO A 259 6.79 -5.96 11.98
C PRO A 259 7.87 -5.33 11.09
N SER A 260 7.85 -4.01 10.91
CA SER A 260 9.09 -3.28 10.73
C SER A 260 10.03 -3.79 11.84
N MET A 261 10.86 -4.78 11.53
CA MET A 261 11.72 -5.41 12.51
C MET A 261 12.89 -4.47 12.70
N CYS A 262 12.72 -3.63 13.72
CA CYS A 262 13.64 -2.67 14.34
C CYS A 262 13.62 -1.27 13.72
#